data_AF-A0A1X1Y4C6-F1
#
_entry.id   AF-A0A1X1Y4C6-F1
#
_cell.length_a   1.000
_cell.length_b   1.000
_cell.length_c   1.000
_cell.angle_alpha   90.00
_cell.angle_beta   90.00
_cell.angle_gamma   90.00
#
_symmetry.space_group_name_H-M   'P 1'
#
loop_
_entity.id
_entity.type
_entity.pdbx_description
1 polymer ?
#
loop_
_entity_poly.entity_id
_entity_poly.type
_entity_poly.pdbx_seq_one_letter_code
_entity_poly.pdbx_strand_id
1 'polypeptide(L)'
;MRTIARGQAAVVGLAAVALITGGCSNGNGVDASAPPQVRVSAASTPKPSAQPTEVKLIGERDVEVILTGPIAAKYSSATESQRQALGKPLTGDRNAGTRESGLVFQQFQGGVITAKNDEASTPAYITTGKIREAWNIPRDPEGVPAVTGNNGSAGPLGFPTSDVNADGDLLVSTFEHGRIAYNQKTRQVEVTVNGKVVPSGL
;
A
#
# COMPACT_ATOMS: atom_id res chain seq x y z
N MET A 1 -39.56 40.95 -14.57
CA MET A 1 -39.05 42.24 -14.02
C MET A 1 -38.65 41.95 -12.57
N ARG A 2 -37.40 42.02 -12.11
CA ARG A 2 -36.33 43.00 -12.32
C ARG A 2 -34.95 42.33 -12.41
N THR A 3 -34.09 42.96 -13.19
CA THR A 3 -32.66 42.72 -13.45
C THR A 3 -31.77 43.36 -12.36
N ILE A 4 -30.52 42.89 -12.20
CA ILE A 4 -29.23 43.59 -11.84
C ILE A 4 -28.16 42.46 -11.77
N ALA A 5 -27.26 42.23 -12.75
CA ALA A 5 -25.91 42.83 -13.00
C ALA A 5 -24.90 42.62 -11.85
N ARG A 6 -23.59 42.34 -11.99
CA ARG A 6 -22.60 42.08 -13.07
C ARG A 6 -21.30 41.62 -12.35
N GLY A 7 -20.39 40.90 -13.03
CA GLY A 7 -18.98 40.83 -12.62
C GLY A 7 -18.18 39.68 -13.25
N GLN A 8 -17.41 39.97 -14.30
CA GLN A 8 -16.44 39.06 -14.93
C GLN A 8 -15.03 39.30 -14.39
N ALA A 9 -14.18 38.26 -14.37
CA ALA A 9 -12.75 38.39 -14.64
C ALA A 9 -12.17 37.02 -15.05
N ALA A 10 -11.65 36.95 -16.28
CA ALA A 10 -10.84 35.85 -16.80
C ALA A 10 -9.36 36.14 -16.55
N VAL A 11 -8.55 35.12 -16.24
CA VAL A 11 -7.08 35.22 -16.21
C VAL A 11 -6.50 34.14 -17.12
N VAL A 12 -5.83 34.59 -18.17
CA VAL A 12 -4.96 33.81 -19.06
C VAL A 12 -3.52 34.17 -18.67
N GLY A 13 -2.65 33.18 -18.51
CA GLY A 13 -1.23 33.39 -18.23
C GLY A 13 -0.37 32.36 -18.96
N LEU A 14 0.10 32.72 -20.16
CA LEU A 14 1.12 32.01 -20.93
C LEU A 14 2.50 32.58 -20.55
N ALA A 15 3.51 31.75 -20.31
CA ALA A 15 4.90 32.21 -20.22
C ALA A 15 5.84 31.22 -20.92
N ALA A 16 6.62 31.76 -21.86
CA ALA A 16 7.55 31.06 -22.73
C ALA A 16 8.92 30.84 -22.06
N VAL A 17 9.59 29.74 -22.39
CA VAL A 17 10.98 29.46 -22.01
C VAL A 17 11.90 29.79 -23.19
N ALA A 18 12.83 30.71 -22.97
CA ALA A 18 13.85 31.10 -23.94
C ALA A 18 15.11 30.24 -23.78
N LEU A 19 15.64 29.73 -24.89
CA LEU A 19 16.96 29.12 -25.02
C LEU A 19 18.03 30.21 -25.18
N ILE A 20 19.14 30.11 -24.46
CA ILE A 20 20.36 30.86 -24.75
C ILE A 20 21.52 29.88 -24.99
N THR A 21 22.15 30.09 -26.14
CA THR A 21 23.30 29.38 -26.71
C THR A 21 24.63 29.95 -26.22
N GLY A 22 25.61 29.06 -26.01
CA GLY A 22 27.06 29.15 -26.32
C GLY A 22 27.89 30.42 -26.05
N GLY A 23 29.02 30.24 -25.37
CA GLY A 23 30.15 31.17 -25.37
C GLY A 23 31.46 30.49 -24.97
N CYS A 24 32.29 30.12 -25.95
CA CYS A 24 33.70 29.79 -25.77
C CYS A 24 34.51 31.09 -25.70
N SER A 25 35.48 31.20 -24.78
CA SER A 25 36.59 32.14 -24.93
C SER A 25 37.92 31.50 -24.50
N ASN A 26 38.92 31.72 -25.34
CA ASN A 26 40.32 31.30 -25.18
C ASN A 26 41.10 32.45 -24.53
N GLY A 27 41.91 32.16 -23.51
CA GLY A 27 42.87 33.12 -22.94
C GLY A 27 44.14 32.40 -22.48
N ASN A 28 45.29 32.78 -23.04
CA ASN A 28 46.62 32.31 -22.65
C ASN A 28 47.25 33.25 -21.62
N GLY A 29 47.82 32.69 -20.55
CA GLY A 29 48.70 33.39 -19.59
C GLY A 29 49.20 32.45 -18.49
N VAL A 30 50.50 32.18 -18.48
CA VAL A 30 51.32 31.45 -17.48
C VAL A 30 51.26 32.16 -16.10
N ASP A 31 51.40 31.58 -14.91
CA ASP A 31 52.34 30.58 -14.36
C ASP A 31 51.79 30.01 -13.01
N ALA A 32 52.27 28.81 -12.64
CA ALA A 32 52.16 28.02 -11.40
C ALA A 32 51.04 28.24 -10.34
N SER A 33 50.14 27.25 -10.21
CA SER A 33 49.78 26.66 -8.89
C SER A 33 49.10 25.29 -9.06
N ALA A 34 49.34 24.39 -8.10
CA ALA A 34 49.09 22.94 -8.15
C ALA A 34 47.69 22.50 -8.64
N PRO A 35 47.55 21.34 -9.30
CA PRO A 35 46.23 20.85 -9.68
C PRO A 35 45.43 20.47 -8.42
N PRO A 36 44.20 20.97 -8.22
CA PRO A 36 43.28 20.31 -7.33
C PRO A 36 42.96 18.95 -7.95
N GLN A 37 43.26 17.90 -7.19
CA GLN A 37 42.82 16.54 -7.49
C GLN A 37 41.28 16.57 -7.41
N VAL A 38 40.60 16.84 -8.53
CA VAL A 38 39.16 16.61 -8.62
C VAL A 38 38.98 15.11 -8.62
N ARG A 39 38.90 14.56 -7.41
CA ARG A 39 38.45 13.20 -7.17
C ARG A 39 37.04 13.16 -7.73
N VAL A 40 36.90 12.54 -8.91
CA VAL A 40 35.60 12.10 -9.41
C VAL A 40 35.13 11.05 -8.41
N SER A 41 34.42 11.51 -7.37
CA SER A 41 33.60 10.63 -6.57
C SER A 41 32.53 10.14 -7.53
N ALA A 42 32.77 8.96 -8.11
CA ALA A 42 31.72 8.16 -8.70
C ALA A 42 30.64 8.06 -7.63
N ALA A 43 29.58 8.85 -7.79
CA ALA A 43 28.37 8.70 -7.00
C ALA A 43 27.78 7.37 -7.44
N SER A 44 28.21 6.29 -6.79
CA SER A 44 27.54 5.01 -6.85
C SER A 44 26.10 5.28 -6.43
N THR A 45 25.20 5.28 -7.41
CA THR A 45 23.77 5.27 -7.14
C THR A 45 23.55 4.07 -6.22
N PRO A 46 23.03 4.26 -4.99
CA PRO A 46 22.80 3.14 -4.11
C PRO A 46 21.81 2.22 -4.80
N LYS A 47 22.29 1.03 -5.19
CA LYS A 47 21.43 -0.07 -5.65
C LYS A 47 20.37 -0.26 -4.57
N PRO A 48 19.06 -0.25 -4.91
CA PRO A 48 18.04 -0.57 -3.93
C PRO A 48 18.41 -1.90 -3.26
N SER A 49 18.54 -1.87 -1.94
CA SER A 49 18.78 -3.07 -1.15
C SER A 49 17.73 -4.11 -1.56
N ALA A 50 18.17 -5.29 -2.00
CA ALA A 50 17.25 -6.37 -2.34
C ALA A 50 16.42 -6.65 -1.09
N GLN A 51 15.10 -6.51 -1.19
CA GLN A 51 14.22 -6.84 -0.07
C GLN A 51 14.38 -8.33 0.25
N PRO A 52 14.31 -8.71 1.53
CA PRO A 52 14.50 -10.09 1.94
C PRO A 52 13.44 -10.98 1.28
N THR A 53 13.91 -12.08 0.68
CA THR A 53 13.06 -13.07 0.01
C THR A 53 12.47 -14.09 1.00
N GLU A 54 13.06 -14.20 2.19
CA GLU A 54 12.62 -15.10 3.26
C GLU A 54 12.74 -14.43 4.64
N VAL A 55 11.79 -14.72 5.52
CA VAL A 55 11.82 -14.32 6.94
C VAL A 55 11.39 -15.49 7.80
N LYS A 56 12.24 -15.89 8.75
CA LYS A 56 11.93 -16.94 9.73
C LYS A 56 11.32 -16.34 10.99
N LEU A 57 10.18 -16.88 11.41
CA LEU A 57 9.45 -16.44 12.61
C LEU A 57 9.03 -17.66 13.43
N ILE A 58 8.93 -17.47 14.74
CA ILE A 58 8.25 -18.45 15.60
C ILE A 58 6.74 -18.17 15.54
N GLY A 59 6.00 -19.09 14.94
CA GLY A 59 4.56 -19.03 14.82
C GLY A 59 3.82 -19.49 16.08
N GLU A 60 2.50 -19.65 15.94
CA GLU A 60 1.70 -20.25 17.00
C GLU A 60 2.14 -21.68 17.32
N ARG A 61 2.02 -22.06 18.60
CA ARG A 61 2.46 -23.36 19.15
C ARG A 61 3.97 -23.59 19.06
N ASP A 62 4.74 -22.50 18.98
CA ASP A 62 6.20 -22.48 18.95
C ASP A 62 6.81 -23.25 17.77
N VAL A 63 6.07 -23.32 16.66
CA VAL A 63 6.51 -23.92 15.40
C VAL A 63 7.10 -22.84 14.50
N GLU A 64 8.25 -23.09 13.89
CA GLU A 64 8.87 -22.17 12.92
C GLU A 64 7.98 -22.01 11.68
N VAL A 65 7.81 -20.76 11.23
CA VAL A 65 7.15 -20.37 9.99
C VAL A 65 8.15 -19.61 9.14
N ILE A 66 8.28 -20.00 7.88
CA ILE A 66 9.11 -19.30 6.90
C ILE A 66 8.18 -18.51 5.99
N LEU A 67 8.20 -17.19 6.12
CA LEU A 67 7.56 -16.30 5.17
C LEU A 67 8.45 -16.22 3.92
N THR A 68 7.84 -16.19 2.73
CA THR A 68 8.56 -16.11 1.46
C THR A 68 8.00 -15.01 0.56
N GLY A 69 8.79 -14.62 -0.45
CA GLY A 69 8.38 -13.74 -1.55
C GLY A 69 7.78 -12.40 -1.08
N PRO A 70 6.66 -11.95 -1.67
CA PRO A 70 6.09 -10.65 -1.34
C PRO A 70 5.57 -10.56 0.12
N ILE A 71 5.24 -11.70 0.73
CA ILE A 71 4.84 -11.76 2.15
C ILE A 71 6.03 -11.49 3.06
N ALA A 72 7.18 -12.11 2.80
CA ALA A 72 8.43 -11.87 3.53
C ALA A 72 8.86 -10.41 3.42
N ALA A 73 8.91 -9.90 2.18
CA ALA A 73 9.24 -8.53 1.86
C ALA A 73 8.36 -7.54 2.66
N LYS A 74 7.04 -7.77 2.67
CA LYS A 74 6.09 -6.93 3.39
C LYS A 74 6.26 -6.99 4.91
N TYR A 75 6.42 -8.19 5.47
CA TYR A 75 6.62 -8.33 6.92
C TYR A 75 7.90 -7.61 7.39
N SER A 76 8.98 -7.72 6.61
CA SER A 76 10.24 -7.03 6.89
C SER A 76 10.12 -5.50 6.81
N SER A 77 9.34 -4.98 5.86
CA SER A 77 9.14 -3.53 5.72
C SER A 77 8.06 -2.96 6.65
N ALA A 78 7.29 -3.81 7.34
CA ALA A 78 6.20 -3.39 8.20
C ALA A 78 6.71 -2.53 9.37
N THR A 79 5.88 -1.63 9.88
CA THR A 79 6.19 -0.92 11.12
C THR A 79 6.12 -1.88 12.32
N GLU A 80 6.69 -1.47 13.46
CA GLU A 80 6.56 -2.25 14.70
C GLU A 80 5.10 -2.38 15.13
N SER A 81 4.31 -1.30 15.04
CA SER A 81 2.88 -1.33 15.34
C SER A 81 2.10 -2.27 14.43
N GLN A 82 2.42 -2.33 13.13
CA GLN A 82 1.81 -3.27 12.21
C GLN A 82 2.15 -4.72 12.56
N ARG A 83 3.42 -5.03 12.89
CA ARG A 83 3.82 -6.37 13.34
C ARG A 83 3.15 -6.77 14.65
N GLN A 84 3.06 -5.83 15.61
CA GLN A 84 2.36 -6.08 16.87
C GLN A 84 0.87 -6.34 16.65
N ALA A 85 0.22 -5.58 15.77
CA ALA A 85 -1.18 -5.79 15.42
C ALA A 85 -1.43 -7.12 14.68
N LEU A 86 -0.46 -7.59 13.87
CA LEU A 86 -0.50 -8.91 13.26
C LEU A 86 -0.36 -10.03 14.30
N GLY A 87 0.60 -9.90 15.24
CA GLY A 87 0.94 -10.95 16.20
C GLY A 87 1.72 -12.10 15.56
N LYS A 88 1.64 -13.30 16.15
CA LYS A 88 2.35 -14.48 15.62
C LYS A 88 1.70 -14.98 14.33
N PRO A 89 2.48 -15.49 13.35
CA PRO A 89 1.90 -16.19 12.21
C PRO A 89 1.21 -17.48 12.66
N LEU A 90 0.05 -17.75 12.06
CA LEU A 90 -0.67 -19.01 12.29
C LEU A 90 -0.01 -20.14 11.50
N THR A 91 -0.03 -21.34 12.08
CA THR A 91 0.69 -22.52 11.57
C THR A 91 -0.25 -23.55 10.97
N GLY A 92 0.23 -24.36 10.02
CA GLY A 92 -0.55 -25.39 9.31
C GLY A 92 -1.07 -24.95 7.94
N ASP A 93 -1.36 -25.92 7.07
CA ASP A 93 -1.52 -25.74 5.62
C ASP A 93 -2.67 -24.82 5.19
N ARG A 94 -3.67 -24.59 6.06
CA ARG A 94 -4.79 -23.69 5.76
C ARG A 94 -4.49 -22.22 6.09
N ASN A 95 -3.37 -21.97 6.76
CA ASN A 95 -3.02 -20.64 7.27
C ASN A 95 -2.03 -19.90 6.37
N ALA A 96 -1.50 -20.54 5.35
CA ALA A 96 -0.67 -19.90 4.34
C ALA A 96 -0.83 -20.61 2.99
N GLY A 97 -0.50 -19.92 1.91
CA GLY A 97 -0.43 -20.53 0.57
C GLY A 97 -1.03 -19.66 -0.51
N THR A 98 -1.32 -20.30 -1.63
CA THR A 98 -1.85 -19.67 -2.86
C THR A 98 -3.28 -20.12 -3.08
N ARG A 99 -4.19 -19.17 -3.32
CA ARG A 99 -5.57 -19.44 -3.71
C ARG A 99 -5.66 -19.71 -5.21
N GLU A 100 -6.77 -20.31 -5.66
CA GLU A 100 -7.06 -20.48 -7.10
C GLU A 100 -7.03 -19.15 -7.88
N SER A 101 -7.34 -18.03 -7.21
CA SER A 101 -7.25 -16.68 -7.79
C SER A 101 -5.81 -16.18 -8.00
N GLY A 102 -4.80 -16.97 -7.64
CA GLY A 102 -3.39 -16.57 -7.61
C GLY A 102 -2.97 -15.83 -6.34
N LEU A 103 -3.92 -15.39 -5.50
CA LEU A 103 -3.61 -14.64 -4.29
C LEU A 103 -2.79 -15.49 -3.31
N VAL A 104 -1.63 -14.99 -2.91
CA VAL A 104 -0.82 -15.57 -1.85
C VAL A 104 -1.11 -14.90 -0.52
N PHE A 105 -1.10 -15.67 0.55
CA PHE A 105 -1.42 -15.17 1.88
C PHE A 105 -0.66 -15.89 2.99
N GLN A 106 -0.48 -15.17 4.10
CA GLN A 106 -0.15 -15.73 5.41
C GLN A 106 -1.09 -15.14 6.45
N GLN A 107 -1.78 -16.01 7.19
CA GLN A 107 -2.63 -15.64 8.32
C GLN A 107 -1.77 -15.39 9.56
N PHE A 108 -2.16 -14.39 10.34
CA PHE A 108 -1.60 -14.07 11.64
C PHE A 108 -2.73 -13.99 12.67
N GLN A 109 -2.41 -14.03 13.96
CA GLN A 109 -3.39 -13.96 15.05
C GLN A 109 -4.36 -12.78 14.91
N GLY A 110 -3.85 -11.60 14.60
CA GLY A 110 -4.63 -10.36 14.48
C GLY A 110 -4.94 -9.96 13.03
N GLY A 111 -4.54 -10.74 12.03
CA GLY A 111 -4.58 -10.26 10.66
C GLY A 111 -4.19 -11.25 9.57
N VAL A 112 -3.87 -10.68 8.41
CA VAL A 112 -3.30 -11.39 7.26
C VAL A 112 -2.36 -10.45 6.53
N ILE A 113 -1.36 -11.04 5.89
CA ILE A 113 -0.64 -10.39 4.79
C ILE A 113 -1.06 -11.09 3.51
N THR A 114 -1.47 -10.33 2.49
CA THR A 114 -1.86 -10.88 1.18
C THR A 114 -1.15 -10.16 0.05
N ALA A 115 -0.79 -10.88 -1.00
CA ALA A 115 -0.33 -10.32 -2.27
C ALA A 115 -1.14 -10.96 -3.42
N LYS A 116 -1.37 -10.22 -4.50
CA LYS A 116 -2.20 -10.71 -5.62
C LYS A 116 -1.62 -11.94 -6.33
N ASN A 117 -0.29 -12.15 -6.22
CA ASN A 117 0.46 -13.31 -6.71
C ASN A 117 1.81 -13.41 -5.98
N ASP A 118 2.58 -14.46 -6.26
CA ASP A 118 3.87 -14.79 -5.63
C ASP A 118 5.10 -14.08 -6.24
N GLU A 119 4.90 -13.28 -7.29
CA GLU A 119 5.98 -12.54 -7.93
C GLU A 119 6.67 -11.60 -6.95
N ALA A 120 8.01 -11.61 -6.92
CA ALA A 120 8.80 -10.91 -5.90
C ALA A 120 8.56 -9.39 -5.83
N SER A 121 8.21 -8.77 -6.96
CA SER A 121 7.93 -7.32 -7.04
C SER A 121 6.47 -6.97 -6.75
N THR A 122 5.60 -7.96 -6.52
CA THR A 122 4.20 -7.71 -6.25
C THR A 122 4.01 -7.14 -4.85
N PRO A 123 3.33 -5.99 -4.70
CA PRO A 123 3.02 -5.46 -3.38
C PRO A 123 2.16 -6.43 -2.58
N ALA A 124 2.49 -6.60 -1.30
CA ALA A 124 1.63 -7.24 -0.32
C ALA A 124 1.14 -6.24 0.72
N TYR A 125 -0.02 -6.53 1.31
CA TYR A 125 -0.73 -5.61 2.17
C TYR A 125 -1.21 -6.28 3.45
N ILE A 126 -1.19 -5.50 4.54
CA ILE A 126 -1.60 -5.92 5.87
C ILE A 126 -3.06 -5.52 6.10
N THR A 127 -3.91 -6.51 6.40
CA THR A 127 -5.31 -6.28 6.80
C THR A 127 -5.56 -6.87 8.19
N THR A 128 -6.01 -6.05 9.14
CA THR A 128 -6.16 -6.41 10.57
C THR A 128 -7.48 -5.89 11.15
N GLY A 129 -7.83 -6.38 12.36
CA GLY A 129 -8.91 -5.84 13.20
C GLY A 129 -10.28 -5.76 12.52
N LYS A 130 -11.06 -4.71 12.85
CA LYS A 130 -12.43 -4.52 12.35
C LYS A 130 -12.54 -4.42 10.83
N ILE A 131 -11.49 -3.92 10.18
CA ILE A 131 -11.41 -3.89 8.71
C ILE A 131 -11.36 -5.31 8.15
N ARG A 132 -10.52 -6.17 8.72
CA ARG A 132 -10.45 -7.58 8.34
C ARG A 132 -11.74 -8.33 8.63
N GLU A 133 -12.35 -8.09 9.79
CA GLU A 133 -13.65 -8.68 10.14
C GLU A 133 -14.69 -8.34 9.06
N ALA A 134 -14.82 -7.07 8.69
CA ALA A 134 -15.77 -6.63 7.67
C ALA A 134 -15.46 -7.14 6.26
N TRP A 135 -14.18 -7.31 5.91
CA TRP A 135 -13.75 -7.91 4.65
C TRP A 135 -14.09 -9.40 4.56
N ASN A 136 -14.07 -10.10 5.71
CA ASN A 136 -14.40 -11.53 5.81
C ASN A 136 -15.91 -11.82 5.90
N ILE A 137 -16.77 -10.80 5.91
CA ILE A 137 -18.22 -10.99 5.87
C ILE A 137 -18.63 -11.44 4.46
N PRO A 138 -19.35 -12.58 4.33
CA PRO A 138 -19.95 -13.00 3.07
C PRO A 138 -20.93 -11.95 2.54
N ARG A 139 -20.78 -11.58 1.26
CA ARG A 139 -21.58 -10.56 0.58
C ARG A 139 -22.06 -11.06 -0.77
N ASP A 140 -23.22 -10.58 -1.18
CA ASP A 140 -23.70 -10.72 -2.55
C ASP A 140 -22.87 -9.84 -3.52
N PRO A 141 -23.08 -9.94 -4.85
CA PRO A 141 -22.34 -9.14 -5.83
C PRO A 141 -22.48 -7.63 -5.64
N GLU A 142 -23.58 -7.17 -5.05
CA GLU A 142 -23.85 -5.77 -4.74
C GLU A 142 -23.15 -5.28 -3.46
N GLY A 143 -22.50 -6.16 -2.72
CA GLY A 143 -21.77 -5.84 -1.49
C GLY A 143 -22.60 -5.93 -0.21
N VAL A 144 -23.87 -6.35 -0.30
CA VAL A 144 -24.74 -6.50 0.86
C VAL A 144 -24.43 -7.81 1.58
N PRO A 145 -24.33 -7.84 2.92
CA PRO A 145 -24.10 -9.08 3.66
C PRO A 145 -25.14 -10.15 3.32
N ALA A 146 -24.67 -11.34 2.93
CA ALA A 146 -25.50 -12.47 2.51
C ALA A 146 -24.82 -13.80 2.85
N VAL A 147 -25.51 -14.70 3.55
CA VAL A 147 -24.95 -15.99 4.04
C VAL A 147 -24.40 -16.86 2.90
N THR A 148 -25.02 -16.80 1.71
CA THR A 148 -24.60 -17.53 0.52
C THR A 148 -23.58 -16.77 -0.35
N GLY A 149 -23.12 -15.61 0.13
CA GLY A 149 -22.21 -14.73 -0.58
C GLY A 149 -20.75 -15.17 -0.49
N ASN A 150 -19.89 -14.42 -1.18
CA ASN A 150 -18.44 -14.58 -1.14
C ASN A 150 -17.81 -13.54 -0.21
N ASN A 151 -16.63 -13.84 0.33
CA ASN A 151 -15.91 -12.96 1.23
C ASN A 151 -14.42 -12.85 0.87
N GLY A 152 -13.72 -11.98 1.59
CA GLY A 152 -12.29 -11.78 1.42
C GLY A 152 -11.96 -11.42 -0.03
N SER A 153 -10.89 -12.03 -0.54
CA SER A 153 -10.39 -11.82 -1.89
C SER A 153 -11.31 -12.32 -3.00
N ALA A 154 -12.23 -13.25 -2.70
CA ALA A 154 -13.21 -13.77 -3.65
C ALA A 154 -14.54 -12.99 -3.58
N GLY A 155 -14.69 -12.11 -2.59
CA GLY A 155 -15.87 -11.28 -2.38
C GLY A 155 -15.88 -10.03 -3.26
N PRO A 156 -16.98 -9.26 -3.20
CA PRO A 156 -17.19 -8.09 -4.04
C PRO A 156 -16.24 -6.91 -3.79
N LEU A 157 -15.46 -6.94 -2.69
CA LEU A 157 -14.40 -5.96 -2.44
C LEU A 157 -13.11 -6.27 -3.21
N GLY A 158 -12.84 -7.55 -3.50
CA GLY A 158 -11.61 -8.01 -4.15
C GLY A 158 -10.38 -7.96 -3.23
N PHE A 159 -9.21 -7.87 -3.84
CA PHE A 159 -7.93 -7.92 -3.15
C PHE A 159 -7.62 -6.59 -2.43
N PRO A 160 -6.92 -6.62 -1.28
CA PRO A 160 -6.40 -5.39 -0.69
C PRO A 160 -5.41 -4.70 -1.63
N THR A 161 -5.46 -3.37 -1.67
CA THR A 161 -4.57 -2.49 -2.46
C THR A 161 -3.81 -1.49 -1.60
N SER A 162 -4.05 -1.49 -0.29
CA SER A 162 -3.30 -0.75 0.72
C SER A 162 -3.31 -1.50 2.05
N ASP A 163 -2.35 -1.17 2.92
CA ASP A 163 -2.44 -1.53 4.33
C ASP A 163 -3.62 -0.86 5.02
N VAL A 164 -3.90 -1.30 6.24
CA VAL A 164 -4.61 -0.47 7.22
C VAL A 164 -3.75 0.75 7.59
N ASN A 165 -4.21 1.94 7.22
CA ASN A 165 -3.57 3.22 7.52
C ASN A 165 -4.47 4.10 8.38
N ALA A 166 -3.88 4.93 9.24
CA ALA A 166 -4.62 5.92 10.00
C ALA A 166 -4.93 7.15 9.13
N ASP A 167 -6.15 7.67 9.26
CA ASP A 167 -6.66 8.88 8.61
C ASP A 167 -7.54 9.63 9.62
N GLY A 168 -6.90 10.52 10.39
CA GLY A 168 -7.54 11.16 11.54
C GLY A 168 -8.03 10.13 12.58
N ASP A 169 -9.34 10.11 12.82
CA ASP A 169 -9.99 9.16 13.74
C ASP A 169 -10.32 7.81 13.08
N LEU A 170 -10.03 7.65 11.79
CA LEU A 170 -10.32 6.46 11.02
C LEU A 170 -9.08 5.58 10.88
N LEU A 171 -9.29 4.26 10.87
CA LEU A 171 -8.43 3.31 10.19
C LEU A 171 -9.04 2.99 8.83
N VAL A 172 -8.24 2.94 7.78
CA VAL A 172 -8.70 2.83 6.40
C VAL A 172 -7.88 1.81 5.65
N SER A 173 -8.54 0.97 4.86
CA SER A 173 -7.90 0.12 3.85
C SER A 173 -8.72 0.14 2.56
N THR A 174 -8.02 0.14 1.43
CA THR A 174 -8.60 0.10 0.08
C THR A 174 -8.45 -1.29 -0.51
N PHE A 175 -9.41 -1.63 -1.36
CA PHE A 175 -9.51 -2.89 -2.06
C PHE A 175 -9.77 -2.61 -3.54
N GLU A 176 -9.61 -3.60 -4.42
CA GLU A 176 -9.79 -3.45 -5.88
C GLU A 176 -11.12 -2.79 -6.25
N HIS A 177 -12.17 -3.09 -5.51
CA HIS A 177 -13.53 -2.64 -5.80
C HIS A 177 -14.16 -1.88 -4.64
N GLY A 178 -13.35 -1.34 -3.72
CA GLY A 178 -13.92 -0.66 -2.57
C GLY A 178 -12.96 -0.19 -1.50
N ARG A 179 -13.54 0.13 -0.35
CA ARG A 179 -12.85 0.66 0.82
C ARG A 179 -13.59 0.24 2.07
N ILE A 180 -12.84 -0.02 3.13
CA ILE A 180 -13.40 -0.17 4.48
C ILE A 180 -12.73 0.87 5.38
N ALA A 181 -13.55 1.58 6.16
CA ALA A 181 -13.07 2.48 7.19
C ALA A 181 -13.66 2.09 8.55
N TYR A 182 -12.84 2.16 9.59
CA TYR A 182 -13.23 1.93 10.98
C TYR A 182 -12.94 3.18 11.79
N ASN A 183 -13.98 3.80 12.35
CA ASN A 183 -13.84 4.93 13.25
C ASN A 183 -13.49 4.44 14.65
N GLN A 184 -12.31 4.79 15.15
CA GLN A 184 -11.82 4.29 16.43
C GLN A 184 -12.55 4.89 17.64
N LYS A 185 -13.19 6.06 17.48
CA LYS A 185 -13.96 6.73 18.55
C LYS A 185 -15.39 6.22 18.62
N THR A 186 -16.10 6.20 17.49
CA THR A 186 -17.52 5.79 17.44
C THR A 186 -17.67 4.28 17.32
N ARG A 187 -16.58 3.57 17.00
CA ARG A 187 -16.52 2.12 16.72
C ARG A 187 -17.36 1.69 15.52
N GLN A 188 -17.74 2.62 14.65
CA GLN A 188 -18.50 2.33 13.44
C GLN A 188 -17.59 1.87 12.31
N VAL A 189 -18.09 0.94 11.51
CA VAL A 189 -17.44 0.47 10.28
C VAL A 189 -18.26 0.92 9.09
N GLU A 190 -17.62 1.62 8.16
CA GLU A 190 -18.18 1.96 6.86
C GLU A 190 -17.55 1.07 5.80
N VAL A 191 -18.38 0.48 4.96
CA VAL A 191 -17.95 -0.34 3.82
C VAL A 191 -18.50 0.28 2.55
N THR A 192 -17.62 0.48 1.59
CA THR A 192 -17.97 0.99 0.25
C THR A 192 -17.58 -0.05 -0.78
N VAL A 193 -18.53 -0.47 -1.61
CA VAL A 193 -18.33 -1.38 -2.75
C VAL A 193 -18.74 -0.65 -4.01
N ASN A 194 -17.86 -0.60 -5.01
CA ASN A 194 -18.07 0.08 -6.29
C ASN A 194 -18.57 1.54 -6.13
N GLY A 195 -18.02 2.25 -5.14
CA GLY A 195 -18.38 3.64 -4.84
C GLY A 195 -19.69 3.83 -4.07
N LYS A 196 -20.38 2.75 -3.67
CA LYS A 196 -21.62 2.80 -2.90
C LYS A 196 -21.40 2.32 -1.47
N VAL A 197 -21.92 3.06 -0.49
CA VAL A 197 -21.93 2.62 0.91
C VAL A 197 -22.91 1.47 1.06
N VAL A 198 -22.46 0.37 1.67
CA VAL A 198 -23.24 -0.85 1.92
C VAL A 198 -23.21 -1.19 3.41
N PRO A 199 -24.16 -2.00 3.92
CA PRO A 199 -24.14 -2.42 5.31
C PRO A 199 -22.82 -3.10 5.68
N SER A 200 -22.23 -2.72 6.82
CA SER A 200 -21.00 -3.33 7.32
C SER A 200 -21.18 -4.82 7.59
N GLY A 201 -22.34 -5.22 8.12
CA GLY A 201 -22.59 -6.54 8.69
C GLY A 201 -21.93 -6.76 10.07
N LEU A 202 -21.36 -5.70 10.66
CA LEU A 202 -20.80 -5.64 12.00
C LEU A 202 -21.64 -4.74 12.91
#